data_AF-M1QII1-F1
#
_entry.id   AF-M1QII1-F1
#
_cell.length_a   1.000
_cell.length_b   1.000
_cell.length_c   1.000
_cell.angle_alpha   90.00
_cell.angle_beta   90.00
_cell.angle_gamma   90.00
#
_symmetry.space_group_name_H-M   'P 1'
#
loop_
_entity.id
_entity.type
_entity.pdbx_description
1 polymer ?
#
loop_
_entity_poly.entity_id
_entity_poly.type
_entity_poly.pdbx_seq_one_letter_code
_entity_poly.pdbx_strand_id
1 'polypeptide(L)'
;MVKSLDELKHLLEEGEELLLSIFDNGMYHMITYNKNYNTLFYFKAEKFSKDQKYQRAYEEIIIPNSIREKLSHILAPKAIEILEQTIVDNRQYAT
;
A
#
# COMPACT_ATOMS: atom_id res chain seq x y z
N MET A 1 13.56 -12.98 -4.32
CA MET A 1 14.17 -11.80 -4.99
C MET A 1 13.70 -10.57 -4.22
N VAL A 2 14.54 -10.02 -3.33
CA VAL A 2 14.20 -8.96 -2.34
C VAL A 2 14.82 -7.63 -2.77
N LYS A 3 14.73 -7.27 -4.06
CA LYS A 3 15.35 -6.05 -4.61
C LYS A 3 14.38 -4.88 -4.82
N SER A 4 13.07 -5.14 -4.92
CA SER A 4 12.07 -4.10 -5.20
C SER A 4 11.70 -3.24 -3.98
N LEU A 5 11.84 -3.77 -2.77
CA LEU A 5 11.38 -3.10 -1.54
C LEU A 5 12.18 -1.84 -1.22
N ASP A 6 13.51 -1.88 -1.33
CA ASP A 6 14.34 -0.71 -1.00
C ASP A 6 14.25 0.39 -2.07
N GLU A 7 14.08 0.02 -3.33
CA GLU A 7 13.95 0.97 -4.44
C GLU A 7 12.68 1.82 -4.34
N LEU A 8 11.63 1.34 -3.67
CA LEU A 8 10.35 2.05 -3.57
C LEU A 8 10.16 2.81 -2.25
N LYS A 9 11.06 2.65 -1.27
CA LYS A 9 10.98 3.33 0.03
C LYS A 9 11.01 4.85 -0.07
N HIS A 10 11.71 5.39 -1.07
CA HIS A 10 11.78 6.84 -1.30
C HIS A 10 10.42 7.45 -1.69
N LEU A 11 9.43 6.62 -2.04
CA LEU A 11 8.08 7.06 -2.34
C LEU A 11 7.24 7.24 -1.08
N LEU A 12 7.69 6.78 0.10
CA LEU A 12 6.93 6.89 1.34
C LEU A 12 7.01 8.31 1.89
N GLU A 13 5.87 8.84 2.30
CA GLU A 13 5.78 10.12 3.00
C GLU A 13 6.06 9.95 4.51
N GLU A 14 6.26 11.07 5.20
CA GLU A 14 6.54 11.04 6.63
C GLU A 14 5.39 10.38 7.42
N GLY A 15 5.74 9.35 8.19
CA GLY A 15 4.78 8.60 8.98
C GLY A 15 4.10 7.45 8.23
N GLU A 16 4.38 7.27 6.94
CA GLU A 16 3.94 6.09 6.20
C GLU A 16 4.91 4.91 6.36
N GLU A 17 4.33 3.73 6.50
CA GLU A 17 5.04 2.46 6.56
C GLU A 17 4.55 1.56 5.43
N LEU A 18 5.50 1.05 4.63
CA LEU A 18 5.19 0.12 3.54
C LEU A 18 4.79 -1.23 4.11
N LEU A 19 3.57 -1.66 3.82
CA LEU A 19 3.06 -2.97 4.21
C LEU A 19 3.27 -4.00 3.10
N LEU A 20 2.96 -3.61 1.86
CA LEU A 20 3.01 -4.51 0.72
C LEU A 20 3.31 -3.78 -0.57
N SER A 21 4.11 -4.41 -1.43
CA SER A 21 4.27 -4.03 -2.82
C SER A 21 4.05 -5.23 -3.74
N ILE A 22 3.26 -5.04 -4.79
CA ILE A 22 2.98 -6.05 -5.82
C ILE A 22 3.34 -5.45 -7.16
N PHE A 23 4.10 -6.16 -7.98
CA PHE A 23 4.35 -5.76 -9.35
C PHE A 23 3.40 -6.49 -10.28
N ASP A 24 2.57 -5.75 -11.01
CA ASP A 24 1.66 -6.28 -12.01
C ASP A 24 1.63 -5.38 -13.24
N ASN A 25 1.70 -5.96 -14.44
CA ASN A 25 1.58 -5.24 -15.71
C ASN A 25 2.44 -3.96 -15.85
N GLY A 26 3.67 -3.96 -15.33
CA GLY A 26 4.56 -2.79 -15.41
C GLY A 26 4.37 -1.76 -14.30
N MET A 27 3.42 -2.00 -13.41
CA MET A 27 3.00 -1.12 -12.32
C MET A 27 3.36 -1.73 -10.98
N TYR A 28 3.81 -0.91 -10.03
CA TYR A 28 3.80 -1.30 -8.63
C TYR A 28 2.50 -0.86 -7.98
N HIS A 29 1.84 -1.79 -7.31
CA HIS A 29 0.69 -1.59 -6.45
C HIS A 29 1.20 -1.59 -5.01
N MET A 30 1.05 -0.46 -4.32
CA MET A 30 1.64 -0.23 -3.00
C MET A 30 0.52 -0.05 -1.99
N ILE A 31 0.60 -0.76 -0.86
CA ILE A 31 -0.27 -0.57 0.30
C ILE A 31 0.61 -0.07 1.43
N THR A 32 0.27 1.10 1.96
CA THR A 32 1.01 1.75 3.04
C THR A 32 0.07 2.15 4.15
N TYR A 33 0.57 2.14 5.37
CA TYR A 33 -0.16 2.61 6.55
C TYR A 33 0.49 3.87 7.08
N ASN A 34 -0.29 4.94 7.21
CA ASN A 34 0.16 6.16 7.85
C ASN A 34 -0.24 6.14 9.33
N LYS A 35 0.75 6.11 10.22
CA LYS A 35 0.53 6.07 11.66
C LYS A 35 0.00 7.38 12.24
N ASN A 36 0.33 8.51 11.63
CA ASN A 36 -0.09 9.83 12.12
C ASN A 36 -1.60 10.03 11.93
N TYR A 37 -2.13 9.51 10.82
CA TYR A 37 -3.55 9.60 10.48
C TYR A 37 -4.32 8.31 10.74
N ASN A 38 -3.67 7.25 11.23
CA ASN A 38 -4.24 5.90 11.40
C ASN A 38 -5.02 5.46 10.15
N THR A 39 -4.41 5.63 8.98
CA THR A 39 -5.08 5.51 7.67
C THR A 39 -4.25 4.64 6.73
N LEU A 40 -4.94 3.79 5.97
CA LEU A 40 -4.31 3.04 4.88
C LEU A 40 -4.42 3.78 3.57
N PHE A 41 -3.35 3.71 2.80
CA PHE A 41 -3.27 4.25 1.47
C PHE A 41 -2.95 3.12 0.51
N TYR A 42 -3.60 3.18 -0.64
CA TYR A 42 -3.19 2.45 -1.82
C TYR A 42 -2.72 3.46 -2.84
N PHE A 43 -1.52 3.25 -3.37
CA PHE A 43 -1.06 4.02 -4.51
C PHE A 43 -0.41 3.13 -5.55
N LYS A 44 -0.42 3.62 -6.79
CA LYS A 44 0.30 3.01 -7.90
C LYS A 44 1.59 3.77 -8.14
N ALA A 45 2.67 3.02 -8.36
CA ALA A 45 3.97 3.57 -8.72
C ALA A 45 4.38 3.10 -10.12
N GLU A 46 4.71 4.06 -10.97
CA GLU A 46 5.15 3.85 -12.35
C GLU A 46 6.63 4.13 -12.49
N LYS A 47 7.34 3.30 -13.26
CA LYS A 47 8.74 3.58 -13.59
C LYS A 47 8.80 4.57 -14.74
N PHE A 48 9.31 5.76 -14.48
CA PHE A 48 9.50 6.76 -15.51
C PHE A 48 10.79 6.48 -16.28
N SER A 49 10.69 6.30 -17.60
CA SER A 49 11.79 5.83 -18.44
C SER A 49 12.94 6.84 -18.57
N LYS A 50 12.65 8.13 -18.36
CA LYS A 50 13.60 9.23 -18.58
C LYS A 50 14.66 9.36 -17.48
N ASP A 51 14.29 9.08 -16.24
CA ASP A 51 15.16 9.19 -15.06
C ASP A 51 15.33 7.86 -14.31
N GLN A 52 14.70 6.79 -14.80
CA GLN A 52 14.65 5.45 -14.20
C GLN A 52 14.11 5.44 -12.76
N LYS A 53 13.40 6.50 -12.36
CA LYS A 53 12.82 6.63 -11.01
C LYS A 53 11.36 6.21 -11.02
N TYR A 54 10.88 5.81 -9.86
CA TYR A 54 9.46 5.57 -9.65
C TYR A 54 8.77 6.87 -9.23
N GLN A 55 7.51 7.03 -9.60
CA GLN A 55 6.67 8.14 -9.14
C GLN A 55 5.29 7.61 -8.77
N ARG A 56 4.65 8.24 -7.76
CA ARG A 56 3.25 8.00 -7.43
C ARG A 56 2.37 8.53 -8.57
N ALA A 57 1.56 7.66 -9.17
CA ALA A 57 0.69 8.00 -10.29
C ALA A 57 -0.80 8.07 -9.90
N TYR A 58 -1.19 7.34 -8.85
CA TYR A 58 -2.55 7.29 -8.32
C TYR A 58 -2.49 7.07 -6.83
N GLU A 59 -3.33 7.74 -6.05
CA GLU A 59 -3.42 7.56 -4.62
C GLU A 59 -4.89 7.50 -4.19
N GLU A 60 -5.18 6.58 -3.28
CA GLU A 60 -6.50 6.39 -2.71
C GLU A 60 -6.40 6.04 -1.23
N ILE A 61 -7.23 6.71 -0.43
CA ILE A 61 -7.41 6.39 0.98
C ILE A 61 -8.33 5.18 1.10
N ILE A 62 -7.88 4.17 1.83
CA ILE A 62 -8.65 2.97 2.14
C ILE A 62 -9.24 3.11 3.55
N ILE A 63 -10.56 3.19 3.61
CA ILE A 63 -11.31 3.02 4.85
C ILE A 63 -11.52 1.52 5.10
N PRO A 64 -11.59 1.05 6.36
CA PRO A 64 -11.66 -0.40 6.62
C PRO A 64 -12.80 -1.11 5.90
N ASN A 65 -13.96 -0.46 5.82
CA ASN A 65 -15.14 -1.05 5.19
C ASN A 65 -15.02 -1.13 3.65
N SER A 66 -14.02 -0.48 3.04
CA SER A 66 -13.78 -0.51 1.60
C SER A 66 -12.56 -1.35 1.19
N ILE A 67 -11.81 -1.93 2.13
CA ILE A 67 -10.59 -2.72 1.84
C ILE A 67 -10.88 -3.79 0.78
N ARG A 68 -11.93 -4.59 0.99
CA ARG A 68 -12.30 -5.66 0.06
C ARG A 68 -12.63 -5.14 -1.33
N GLU A 69 -13.44 -4.09 -1.41
CA GLU A 69 -13.81 -3.46 -2.68
C GLU A 69 -12.55 -2.96 -3.40
N LYS A 70 -11.70 -2.21 -2.69
CA LYS A 70 -10.55 -1.53 -3.27
C LYS A 70 -9.39 -2.46 -3.59
N LEU A 71 -9.19 -3.55 -2.87
CA LEU A 71 -8.01 -4.41 -3.02
C LEU A 71 -8.29 -5.78 -3.65
N SER A 72 -9.55 -6.16 -3.87
CA SER A 72 -9.93 -7.44 -4.52
C SER A 72 -9.31 -7.66 -5.90
N HIS A 73 -8.96 -6.58 -6.60
CA HIS A 73 -8.31 -6.66 -7.91
C HIS A 73 -6.83 -7.04 -7.85
N ILE A 74 -6.18 -6.93 -6.68
CA ILE A 74 -4.74 -7.22 -6.50
C ILE A 74 -4.43 -8.21 -5.37
N LEU A 75 -5.35 -8.42 -4.43
CA LEU A 75 -5.19 -9.34 -3.32
C LEU A 75 -6.17 -10.49 -3.40
N ALA A 76 -5.69 -11.69 -3.08
CA ALA A 76 -6.55 -12.84 -2.86
C ALA A 76 -7.48 -12.60 -1.64
N PRO A 77 -8.71 -13.17 -1.63
CA PRO A 77 -9.67 -12.97 -0.55
C PRO A 77 -9.10 -13.22 0.85
N LYS A 78 -8.22 -14.22 1.01
CA LYS A 78 -7.61 -14.53 2.30
C LYS A 78 -6.64 -13.45 2.80
N ALA A 79 -5.89 -12.82 1.90
CA ALA A 79 -5.00 -11.73 2.24
C ALA A 79 -5.80 -10.48 2.66
N ILE A 80 -6.94 -10.24 2.01
CA ILE A 80 -7.88 -9.16 2.38
C ILE A 80 -8.42 -9.39 3.79
N GLU A 81 -8.87 -10.61 4.12
CA GLU A 81 -9.34 -10.94 5.47
C GLU A 81 -8.27 -10.67 6.54
N ILE A 82 -7.02 -11.07 6.28
CA ILE A 82 -5.91 -10.83 7.22
C ILE A 82 -5.65 -9.34 7.38
N LEU A 83 -5.67 -8.58 6.29
CA LEU A 83 -5.47 -7.13 6.32
C LEU A 83 -6.61 -6.43 7.09
N GLU A 84 -7.87 -6.79 6.82
CA GLU A 84 -9.06 -6.33 7.55
C GLU A 84 -8.90 -6.57 9.06
N GLN A 85 -8.53 -7.80 9.45
CA GLN A 85 -8.30 -8.17 10.84
C GLN A 85 -7.19 -7.34 11.49
N THR A 86 -6.05 -7.21 10.80
CA THR A 86 -4.86 -6.48 11.30
C THR A 86 -5.18 -5.01 11.59
N ILE A 87 -6.00 -4.37 10.77
CA ILE A 87 -6.39 -2.97 10.95
C ILE A 87 -7.36 -2.82 12.11
N VAL A 88 -8.32 -3.74 12.24
CA VAL A 88 -9.25 -3.77 13.36
C VAL A 88 -8.47 -3.93 14.67
N ASP A 89 -7.52 -4.85 14.72
CA ASP A 89 -6.68 -5.10 15.89
C ASP A 89 -5.82 -3.87 16.22
N ASN A 90 -5.13 -3.28 15.24
CA ASN A 90 -4.30 -2.08 15.44
C ASN A 90 -5.11 -0.86 15.89
N ARG A 91 -6.39 -0.74 15.50
CA ARG A 91 -7.28 0.31 16.02
C ARG A 91 -7.61 0.14 17.49
N GLN A 92 -7.71 -1.09 18.00
CA GLN A 92 -7.99 -1.35 19.42
C GLN A 92 -6.83 -0.94 20.33
N TYR A 93 -5.60 -0.98 19.83
CA TYR A 93 -4.41 -0.54 20.58
C TYR A 93 -4.10 0.96 20.48
N ALA A 94 -4.87 1.71 19.69
CA ALA A 94 -4.74 3.16 19.55
C ALA A 94 -5.66 3.95 20.51
N THR A 95 -6.33 3.26 21.45
CA THR A 95 -7.15 3.80 22.55
C THR A 95 -6.45 3.63 23.88
#